data_AF-A0A972XNV9-F1
#
_entry.id   AF-A0A972XNV9-F1
#
_cell.length_a   1.000
_cell.length_b   1.000
_cell.length_c   1.000
_cell.angle_alpha   90.00
_cell.angle_beta   90.00
_cell.angle_gamma   90.00
#
_symmetry.space_group_name_H-M   'P 1'
#
loop_
_entity.id
_entity.type
_entity.pdbx_description
1 polymer ?
#
loop_
_entity_poly.entity_id
_entity_poly.type
_entity_poly.pdbx_seq_one_letter_code
_entity_poly.pdbx_strand_id
1 'polypeptide(L)'
;MKNKFIVSISLMICLGSTQIMKGQTNQNAVSIDLCRGKYFTELQGAEFLNAHVPESKKAWESRSKLIVQQIKEGMGLQKFPAKLNSKAVIHSKKEFDGYTIESVYFESLPGFYVTGSLYRPTKKYASYAGILCPHGHDNQLKGRTRDQTQIRCATLARMGAVVFAWDMVGYDDSKQCSHGIASS
;
A
#
# COMPACT_ATOMS: atom_id res chain seq x y z
N MET A 1 93.93 -17.72 -8.35
CA MET A 1 93.35 -19.01 -8.80
C MET A 1 92.05 -19.26 -8.06
N LYS A 2 90.98 -19.49 -8.83
CA LYS A 2 89.62 -19.95 -8.48
C LYS A 2 88.66 -18.97 -7.77
N ASN A 3 88.02 -18.18 -8.64
CA ASN A 3 86.64 -17.68 -8.56
C ASN A 3 85.62 -18.76 -8.13
N LYS A 4 84.56 -18.38 -7.39
CA LYS A 4 83.26 -17.96 -7.96
C LYS A 4 82.28 -17.53 -6.85
N PHE A 5 81.47 -16.56 -7.23
CA PHE A 5 80.55 -15.72 -6.47
C PHE A 5 79.13 -16.37 -6.37
N ILE A 6 78.37 -15.93 -5.35
CA ILE A 6 76.89 -15.71 -5.31
C ILE A 6 75.96 -16.82 -4.78
N VAL A 7 75.61 -16.62 -3.50
CA VAL A 7 74.26 -16.39 -2.90
C VAL A 7 73.01 -16.80 -3.70
N SER A 8 72.20 -17.69 -3.11
CA SER A 8 70.72 -17.60 -3.11
C SER A 8 70.15 -18.57 -2.06
N ILE A 9 69.59 -18.04 -0.97
CA ILE A 9 68.16 -17.71 -0.73
C ILE A 9 67.42 -18.88 -0.04
N SER A 10 66.91 -18.55 1.14
CA SER A 10 66.26 -19.39 2.13
C SER A 10 65.13 -20.27 1.59
N LEU A 11 65.17 -21.51 2.06
CA LEU A 11 64.04 -22.44 2.14
C LEU A 11 63.12 -21.97 3.29
N MET A 12 61.99 -21.34 2.96
CA MET A 12 60.92 -21.08 3.91
C MET A 12 59.72 -21.96 3.55
N ILE A 13 59.52 -23.01 4.34
CA ILE A 13 58.37 -23.90 4.30
C ILE A 13 57.16 -23.09 4.74
N CYS A 14 56.30 -22.70 3.79
CA CYS A 14 54.98 -22.15 4.08
C CYS A 14 53.95 -23.25 3.80
N LEU A 15 53.46 -23.87 4.88
CA LEU A 15 52.32 -24.78 4.84
C LEU A 15 51.11 -24.04 4.27
N GLY A 16 50.39 -24.75 3.40
CA GLY A 16 49.27 -24.23 2.65
C GLY A 16 48.12 -23.70 3.50
N SER A 17 47.51 -22.66 2.97
CA SER A 17 46.07 -22.44 3.12
C SER A 17 45.61 -21.67 1.88
N THR A 18 45.22 -22.41 0.84
CA THR A 18 44.39 -21.90 -0.26
C THR A 18 43.07 -21.43 0.36
N GLN A 19 42.97 -20.14 0.68
CA GLN A 19 41.68 -19.52 0.92
C GLN A 19 40.98 -19.42 -0.43
N ILE A 20 40.14 -20.42 -0.70
CA ILE A 20 39.06 -20.32 -1.68
C ILE A 20 38.27 -19.08 -1.26
N MET A 21 38.35 -18.00 -2.04
CA MET A 21 37.38 -16.92 -1.97
C MET A 21 36.03 -17.50 -2.43
N LYS A 22 35.33 -18.15 -1.51
CA LYS A 22 33.90 -18.37 -1.64
C LYS A 22 33.31 -16.97 -1.63
N GLY A 23 32.88 -16.49 -2.79
CA GLY A 23 31.98 -15.37 -2.87
C GLY A 23 30.84 -15.67 -1.90
N GLN A 24 30.80 -14.93 -0.79
CA GLN A 24 29.67 -14.95 0.10
C GLN A 24 28.52 -14.37 -0.72
N THR A 25 27.77 -15.25 -1.37
CA THR A 25 26.39 -14.97 -1.71
C THR A 25 25.75 -14.62 -0.38
N ASN A 26 25.46 -13.33 -0.23
CA ASN A 26 24.88 -12.75 0.95
C ASN A 26 23.49 -13.40 1.09
N GLN A 27 23.41 -14.52 1.82
CA GLN A 27 22.15 -15.23 2.08
C GLN A 27 21.23 -14.46 3.03
N ASN A 28 21.61 -13.24 3.43
CA ASN A 28 20.74 -12.27 4.08
C ASN A 28 19.94 -11.46 3.04
N ALA A 29 19.35 -12.13 2.05
CA ALA A 29 18.13 -11.59 1.46
C ALA A 29 17.06 -11.75 2.54
N VAL A 30 16.90 -10.71 3.36
CA VAL A 30 15.81 -10.57 4.31
C VAL A 30 14.54 -10.97 3.56
N SER A 31 13.90 -12.07 3.95
CA SER A 31 12.59 -12.40 3.40
C SER A 31 11.71 -11.19 3.68
N ILE A 32 11.16 -10.61 2.61
CA ILE A 32 10.30 -9.43 2.68
C ILE A 32 8.97 -9.95 3.26
N ASP A 33 8.97 -10.22 4.57
CA ASP A 33 7.92 -10.94 5.27
C ASP A 33 6.72 -10.01 5.47
N LEU A 34 5.92 -9.90 4.42
CA LEU A 34 4.53 -9.49 4.58
C LEU A 34 3.89 -10.52 5.53
N CYS A 35 3.45 -10.06 6.71
CA CYS A 35 2.67 -10.86 7.64
C CYS A 35 1.31 -11.18 7.00
N ARG A 36 1.24 -12.28 6.22
CA ARG A 36 0.06 -12.66 5.44
C ARG A 36 -0.81 -13.64 6.22
N GLY A 37 -2.13 -13.49 6.10
CA GLY A 37 -3.10 -14.41 6.69
C GLY A 37 -3.11 -14.36 8.22
N LYS A 38 -3.33 -15.50 8.87
CA LYS A 38 -3.32 -15.66 10.34
C LYS A 38 -1.89 -15.72 10.87
N TYR A 39 -1.08 -14.70 10.55
CA TYR A 39 0.34 -14.68 10.84
C TYR A 39 0.64 -14.73 12.34
N PHE A 40 -0.12 -13.98 13.15
CA PHE A 40 -0.09 -14.04 14.61
C PHE A 40 -1.34 -14.69 15.17
N THR A 41 -1.16 -15.50 16.21
CA THR A 41 -2.22 -15.74 17.20
C THR A 41 -2.51 -14.46 17.99
N GLU A 42 -3.64 -14.40 18.70
CA GLU A 42 -3.97 -13.23 19.54
C GLU A 42 -2.89 -12.97 20.60
N LEU A 43 -2.37 -14.03 21.23
CA LEU A 43 -1.30 -13.91 22.23
C LEU A 43 -0.01 -13.36 21.62
N GLN A 44 0.44 -13.91 20.49
CA GLN A 44 1.64 -13.42 19.80
C GLN A 44 1.47 -11.98 19.31
N GLY A 45 0.27 -11.60 18.85
CA GLY A 45 -0.04 -10.23 18.46
C GLY A 45 0.03 -9.28 19.66
N ALA A 46 -0.48 -9.69 20.83
CA ALA A 46 -0.40 -8.91 22.05
C ALA A 46 1.06 -8.75 22.53
N GLU A 47 1.84 -9.84 22.54
CA GLU A 47 3.28 -9.80 22.86
C GLU A 47 4.04 -8.88 21.91
N PHE A 48 3.78 -8.99 20.60
CA PHE A 48 4.37 -8.12 19.59
C PHE A 48 4.01 -6.65 19.85
N LEU A 49 2.76 -6.31 20.13
CA LEU A 49 2.36 -4.93 20.40
C LEU A 49 3.03 -4.39 21.68
N ASN A 50 3.07 -5.19 22.75
CA ASN A 50 3.69 -4.82 24.02
C ASN A 50 5.19 -4.56 23.88
N ALA A 51 5.90 -5.39 23.10
CA ALA A 51 7.33 -5.22 22.84
C ALA A 51 7.67 -3.97 22.00
N HIS A 52 6.66 -3.33 21.38
CA HIS A 52 6.85 -2.25 20.43
C HIS A 52 6.20 -0.92 20.85
N VAL A 53 5.78 -0.79 22.10
CA VAL A 53 5.24 0.46 22.65
C VAL A 53 6.34 1.54 22.66
N PRO A 54 6.09 2.73 22.07
CA PRO A 54 7.07 3.80 22.07
C PRO A 54 7.21 4.44 23.46
N GLU A 55 8.44 4.68 23.90
CA GLU A 55 8.73 5.29 25.22
C GLU A 55 8.40 6.78 25.31
N SER A 56 8.22 7.45 24.16
CA SER A 56 7.89 8.88 24.09
C SER A 56 7.26 9.27 22.76
N LYS A 57 6.66 10.47 22.70
CA LYS A 57 6.18 11.07 21.45
C LYS A 57 7.28 11.12 20.38
N LYS A 58 8.50 11.50 20.75
CA LYS A 58 9.63 11.59 19.81
C LYS A 58 10.00 10.20 19.25
N ALA A 59 10.03 9.18 20.10
CA ALA A 59 10.27 7.80 19.66
C ALA A 59 9.17 7.30 18.72
N TRP A 60 7.90 7.60 19.04
CA TRP A 60 6.76 7.28 18.17
C TRP A 60 6.85 7.97 16.81
N GLU A 61 7.16 9.27 16.77
CA GLU A 61 7.28 10.03 15.51
C GLU A 61 8.40 9.47 14.62
N SER A 62 9.55 9.12 15.20
CA SER A 62 10.65 8.46 14.48
C SER A 62 10.21 7.11 13.90
N ARG A 63 9.55 6.27 14.71
CA ARG A 63 9.04 4.97 14.25
C ARG A 63 7.95 5.11 13.17
N SER A 64 7.03 6.06 13.33
CA SER A 64 5.97 6.32 12.36
C SER A 64 6.54 6.67 10.99
N LYS A 65 7.61 7.48 10.94
CA LYS A 65 8.29 7.81 9.68
C LYS A 65 8.85 6.57 9.00
N LEU A 66 9.49 5.68 9.76
CA LEU A 66 10.03 4.41 9.24
C LEU A 66 8.92 3.50 8.71
N ILE A 67 7.82 3.31 9.45
CA ILE A 67 6.69 2.49 9.01
C ILE A 67 6.09 3.03 7.71
N VAL A 68 5.86 4.35 7.61
CA VAL A 68 5.33 4.96 6.39
C VAL A 68 6.27 4.79 5.21
N GLN A 69 7.58 4.91 5.42
CA GLN A 69 8.58 4.66 4.39
C GLN A 69 8.53 3.20 3.91
N GLN A 70 8.48 2.24 4.82
CA GLN A 70 8.40 0.81 4.50
C GLN A 70 7.10 0.44 3.77
N ILE A 71 5.97 1.04 4.14
CA ILE A 71 4.70 0.87 3.40
C ILE A 71 4.87 1.35 1.95
N LYS A 72 5.45 2.54 1.73
CA LYS A 72 5.69 3.04 0.37
C LYS A 72 6.63 2.12 -0.41
N GLU A 73 7.67 1.60 0.23
CA GLU A 73 8.61 0.67 -0.38
C GLU A 73 7.94 -0.65 -0.78
N GLY A 74 7.18 -1.26 0.13
CA GLY A 74 6.44 -2.50 -0.15
C GLY A 74 5.34 -2.34 -1.20
N MET A 75 4.79 -1.14 -1.36
CA MET A 75 3.84 -0.81 -2.43
C MET A 75 4.51 -0.44 -3.76
N GLY A 76 5.84 -0.32 -3.84
CA GLY A 76 6.54 0.21 -5.01
C GLY A 76 6.22 1.70 -5.29
N LEU A 77 5.80 2.45 -4.27
CA LEU A 77 5.36 3.85 -4.33
C LEU A 77 6.39 4.83 -3.73
N GLN A 78 7.68 4.49 -3.77
CA GLN A 78 8.76 5.41 -3.40
C GLN A 78 8.74 6.66 -4.31
N LYS A 79 8.37 6.48 -5.58
CA LYS A 79 8.06 7.54 -6.53
C LYS A 79 6.63 7.35 -7.04
N PHE A 80 5.77 8.32 -6.76
CA PHE A 80 4.41 8.31 -7.29
C PHE A 80 4.42 8.48 -8.82
N PRO A 81 3.47 7.85 -9.53
CA PRO A 81 3.26 8.13 -10.95
C PRO A 81 2.93 9.62 -11.14
N ALA A 82 3.27 10.14 -12.32
CA ALA A 82 2.94 11.51 -12.66
C ALA A 82 1.42 11.73 -12.59
N LYS A 83 1.01 12.87 -12.03
CA LYS A 83 -0.40 13.25 -11.99
C LYS A 83 -0.92 13.37 -13.43
N LEU A 84 -2.07 12.76 -13.68
CA LEU A 84 -2.76 12.89 -14.97
C LEU A 84 -3.48 14.25 -15.08
N ASN A 85 -3.58 14.74 -16.32
CA ASN A 85 -4.25 16.01 -16.62
C ASN A 85 -5.75 15.84 -16.88
N SER A 86 -6.25 14.61 -17.00
CA SER A 86 -7.66 14.29 -17.17
C SER A 86 -8.46 14.73 -15.94
N LYS A 87 -9.60 15.36 -16.19
CA LYS A 87 -10.52 15.81 -15.13
C LYS A 87 -11.48 14.68 -14.77
N ALA A 88 -11.89 14.64 -13.51
CA ALA A 88 -13.00 13.79 -13.10
C ALA A 88 -14.29 14.22 -13.81
N VAL A 89 -15.09 13.25 -14.24
CA VAL A 89 -16.42 13.46 -14.80
C VAL A 89 -17.44 13.07 -13.75
N ILE A 90 -18.39 13.97 -13.49
CA ILE A 90 -19.49 13.78 -12.54
C ILE A 90 -20.80 13.91 -13.34
N HIS A 91 -21.66 12.92 -13.28
CA HIS A 91 -22.87 12.87 -14.11
C HIS A 91 -24.03 12.10 -13.46
N SER A 92 -25.17 12.05 -14.15
CA SER A 92 -26.36 11.29 -13.75
C SER A 92 -26.83 11.61 -12.34
N LYS A 93 -26.91 12.91 -12.02
CA LYS A 93 -27.38 13.41 -10.73
C LYS A 93 -28.79 12.93 -10.43
N LYS A 94 -28.97 12.32 -9.27
CA LYS A 94 -30.26 11.97 -8.68
C LYS A 94 -30.40 12.65 -7.34
N GLU A 95 -31.57 13.23 -7.09
CA GLU A 95 -31.90 13.91 -5.85
C GLU A 95 -32.80 13.02 -4.99
N PHE A 96 -32.53 13.01 -3.69
CA PHE A 96 -33.22 12.25 -2.67
C PHE A 96 -33.47 13.14 -1.44
N ASP A 97 -34.18 12.62 -0.45
CA ASP A 97 -34.45 13.34 0.79
C ASP A 97 -33.15 13.71 1.53
N GLY A 98 -32.77 14.99 1.42
CA GLY A 98 -31.62 15.59 2.09
C GLY A 98 -30.25 15.39 1.44
N TYR A 99 -30.17 14.65 0.32
CA TYR A 99 -28.89 14.40 -0.38
C TYR A 99 -29.07 14.16 -1.89
N THR A 100 -27.97 14.26 -2.63
CA THR A 100 -27.87 13.86 -4.03
C THR A 100 -26.84 12.77 -4.19
N ILE A 101 -27.00 11.91 -5.19
CA ILE A 101 -25.99 10.94 -5.62
C ILE A 101 -25.69 11.16 -7.12
N GLU A 102 -24.41 11.14 -7.46
CA GLU A 102 -23.92 11.26 -8.84
C GLU A 102 -22.89 10.17 -9.13
N SER A 103 -22.87 9.68 -10.36
CA SER A 103 -21.81 8.80 -10.83
C SER A 103 -20.56 9.61 -11.12
N VAL A 104 -19.40 9.07 -10.75
CA VAL A 104 -18.10 9.67 -11.00
C VAL A 104 -17.19 8.66 -11.68
N TYR A 105 -16.41 9.14 -12.65
CA TYR A 105 -15.23 8.43 -13.10
C TYR A 105 -14.07 9.39 -13.35
N PHE A 106 -12.84 8.92 -13.13
CA PHE A 106 -11.62 9.64 -13.47
C PHE A 106 -10.50 8.65 -13.77
N GLU A 107 -9.55 9.08 -14.58
CA GLU A 107 -8.38 8.28 -14.92
C GLU A 107 -7.32 8.41 -13.80
N SER A 108 -6.88 7.30 -13.21
CA SER A 108 -5.89 7.27 -12.13
C SER A 108 -4.48 6.90 -12.60
N LEU A 109 -4.38 6.13 -13.68
CA LEU A 109 -3.17 5.78 -14.42
C LEU A 109 -3.51 5.79 -15.91
N PRO A 110 -2.54 5.94 -16.84
CA PRO A 110 -2.84 5.93 -18.27
C PRO A 110 -3.69 4.71 -18.66
N GLY A 111 -4.92 4.96 -19.11
CA GLY A 111 -5.90 3.94 -19.47
C GLY A 111 -6.62 3.23 -18.30
N PHE A 112 -6.32 3.56 -17.04
CA PHE A 112 -6.97 2.98 -15.86
C PHE A 112 -7.90 3.97 -15.18
N TYR A 113 -9.16 3.60 -15.00
CA TYR A 113 -10.22 4.44 -14.47
C TYR A 113 -10.67 3.97 -13.09
N VAL A 114 -10.88 4.93 -12.21
CA VAL A 114 -11.60 4.75 -10.95
C VAL A 114 -13.01 5.26 -11.15
N THR A 115 -13.98 4.41 -10.86
CA THR A 115 -15.42 4.69 -10.91
C THR A 115 -15.98 4.76 -9.49
N GLY A 116 -17.08 5.47 -9.29
CA GLY A 116 -17.69 5.61 -7.98
C GLY A 116 -18.99 6.38 -7.95
N SER A 117 -19.50 6.58 -6.73
CA SER A 117 -20.68 7.38 -6.44
C SER A 117 -20.35 8.50 -5.45
N LEU A 118 -20.70 9.73 -5.82
CA LEU A 118 -20.52 10.93 -5.03
C LEU A 118 -21.85 11.34 -4.40
N TYR A 119 -21.88 11.31 -3.07
CA TYR A 119 -23.02 11.72 -2.26
C TYR A 119 -22.77 13.13 -1.71
N ARG A 120 -23.76 14.02 -1.85
CA ARG A 120 -23.66 15.42 -1.40
C ARG A 120 -24.92 15.84 -0.66
N PRO A 121 -24.85 16.65 0.41
CA PRO A 121 -26.04 17.25 0.99
C PRO A 121 -26.73 18.17 -0.03
N THR A 122 -28.06 18.24 0.02
CA THR A 122 -28.81 19.26 -0.73
C THR A 122 -28.70 20.64 -0.09
N LYS A 123 -28.56 20.70 1.24
CA LYS A 123 -28.30 21.93 1.98
C LYS A 123 -26.87 22.42 1.72
N LYS A 124 -26.74 23.72 1.46
CA LYS A 124 -25.43 24.38 1.35
C LYS A 124 -24.83 24.63 2.73
N TYR A 125 -23.55 24.32 2.87
CA TYR A 125 -22.74 24.61 4.05
C TYR A 125 -21.54 25.49 3.65
N ALA A 126 -20.99 26.24 4.61
CA ALA A 126 -19.80 27.07 4.38
C ALA A 126 -18.56 26.22 4.05
N SER A 127 -18.50 25.01 4.62
CA SER A 127 -17.48 23.99 4.36
C SER A 127 -18.10 22.60 4.54
N TYR A 128 -17.54 21.60 3.86
CA TYR A 128 -17.99 20.21 3.96
C TYR A 128 -16.89 19.34 4.55
N ALA A 129 -17.27 18.37 5.39
CA ALA A 129 -16.40 17.22 5.65
C ALA A 129 -16.31 16.37 4.37
N GLY A 130 -15.10 15.98 3.98
CA GLY A 130 -14.87 15.04 2.88
C GLY A 130 -14.62 13.64 3.42
N ILE A 131 -15.38 12.65 2.95
CA ILE A 131 -15.25 11.26 3.41
C ILE A 131 -14.99 10.35 2.21
N LEU A 132 -13.83 9.69 2.24
CA LEU A 132 -13.51 8.58 1.36
C LEU A 132 -14.09 7.30 1.98
N CYS A 133 -14.96 6.60 1.25
CA CYS A 133 -15.68 5.43 1.75
C CYS A 133 -15.32 4.17 0.94
N PRO A 134 -14.15 3.55 1.20
CA PRO A 134 -13.85 2.24 0.63
C PRO A 134 -14.85 1.21 1.15
N HIS A 135 -15.09 0.16 0.36
CA HIS A 135 -15.94 -0.96 0.75
C HIS A 135 -15.08 -2.21 0.98
N GLY A 136 -15.63 -3.17 1.73
CA GLY A 136 -15.01 -4.48 1.92
C GLY A 136 -15.32 -5.44 0.77
N HIS A 137 -14.79 -6.66 0.90
CA HIS A 137 -15.03 -7.74 -0.03
C HIS A 137 -16.44 -8.34 0.12
N ASP A 138 -16.97 -8.85 -0.98
CA ASP A 138 -18.16 -9.70 -0.99
C ASP A 138 -18.17 -10.68 -2.16
N ASN A 139 -19.00 -11.71 -2.03
CA ASN A 139 -19.09 -12.80 -3.00
C ASN A 139 -19.84 -12.42 -4.29
N GLN A 140 -20.54 -11.28 -4.32
CA GLN A 140 -21.32 -10.80 -5.46
C GLN A 140 -20.60 -9.67 -6.23
N LEU A 141 -19.39 -9.28 -5.82
CA LEU A 141 -18.62 -8.16 -6.36
C LEU A 141 -19.40 -6.83 -6.36
N LYS A 142 -20.26 -6.64 -5.35
CA LYS A 142 -21.07 -5.43 -5.16
C LYS A 142 -20.51 -4.58 -4.03
N GLY A 143 -19.68 -3.62 -4.35
CA GLY A 143 -19.03 -2.80 -3.34
C GLY A 143 -19.88 -1.64 -2.87
N ARG A 144 -19.88 -0.58 -3.67
CA ARG A 144 -20.58 0.67 -3.35
C ARG A 144 -22.09 0.56 -3.56
N THR A 145 -22.53 -0.38 -4.39
CA THR A 145 -23.95 -0.58 -4.74
C THR A 145 -24.72 -1.40 -3.70
N ARG A 146 -24.05 -1.97 -2.69
CA ARG A 146 -24.73 -2.63 -1.56
C ARG A 146 -25.54 -1.64 -0.72
N ASP A 147 -26.71 -2.10 -0.28
CA ASP A 147 -27.65 -1.32 0.54
C ASP A 147 -26.96 -0.68 1.75
N GLN A 148 -26.20 -1.45 2.53
CA GLN A 148 -25.47 -0.94 3.68
C GLN A 148 -24.45 0.16 3.34
N THR A 149 -23.81 0.10 2.16
CA THR A 149 -22.85 1.12 1.72
C THR A 149 -23.61 2.38 1.29
N GLN A 150 -24.70 2.21 0.53
CA GLN A 150 -25.56 3.30 0.12
C GLN A 150 -26.19 4.01 1.34
N ILE A 151 -26.75 3.27 2.29
CA ILE A 151 -27.35 3.79 3.54
C ILE A 151 -26.31 4.59 4.33
N ARG A 152 -25.11 4.04 4.54
CA ARG A 152 -24.03 4.74 5.25
C ARG A 152 -23.65 6.06 4.55
N CYS A 153 -23.45 6.02 3.23
CA CYS A 153 -23.04 7.21 2.48
C CYS A 153 -24.15 8.26 2.42
N ALA A 154 -25.40 7.85 2.20
CA ALA A 154 -26.56 8.73 2.21
C ALA A 154 -26.78 9.38 3.58
N THR A 155 -26.65 8.60 4.66
CA THR A 155 -26.79 9.12 6.04
C THR A 155 -25.74 10.19 6.33
N LEU A 156 -24.46 9.91 6.03
CA LEU A 156 -23.37 10.87 6.20
C LEU A 156 -23.58 12.13 5.35
N ALA A 157 -24.10 11.98 4.13
CA ALA A 157 -24.41 13.11 3.26
C ALA A 157 -25.54 13.98 3.83
N ARG A 158 -26.61 13.37 4.34
CA ARG A 158 -27.70 14.08 5.03
C ARG A 158 -27.22 14.84 6.26
N MET A 159 -26.19 14.33 6.94
CA MET A 159 -25.52 14.99 8.07
C MET A 159 -24.59 16.15 7.65
N GLY A 160 -24.38 16.37 6.35
CA GLY A 160 -23.61 17.50 5.81
C GLY A 160 -22.24 17.15 5.22
N ALA A 161 -21.88 15.87 5.10
CA ALA A 161 -20.61 15.45 4.49
C ALA A 161 -20.72 15.25 2.98
N VAL A 162 -19.62 15.48 2.25
CA VAL A 162 -19.45 14.99 0.88
C VAL A 162 -18.77 13.63 0.95
N VAL A 163 -19.42 12.59 0.46
CA VAL A 163 -18.94 11.20 0.57
C VAL A 163 -18.66 10.64 -0.82
N PHE A 164 -17.47 10.09 -1.02
CA PHE A 164 -17.10 9.39 -2.25
C PHE A 164 -16.86 7.91 -1.95
N ALA A 165 -17.73 7.06 -2.49
CA ALA A 165 -17.57 5.61 -2.47
C ALA A 165 -17.11 5.16 -3.86
N TRP A 166 -15.90 4.64 -3.97
CA TRP A 166 -15.33 4.16 -5.24
C TRP A 166 -15.31 2.65 -5.32
N ASP A 167 -15.20 2.16 -6.54
CA ASP A 167 -15.13 0.74 -6.86
C ASP A 167 -13.72 0.21 -6.58
N MET A 168 -13.62 -0.83 -5.74
CA MET A 168 -12.41 -1.64 -5.72
C MET A 168 -12.17 -2.23 -7.11
N VAL A 169 -10.91 -2.54 -7.40
CA VAL A 169 -10.52 -3.21 -8.65
C VAL A 169 -11.33 -4.49 -8.83
N GLY A 170 -12.02 -4.64 -9.97
CA GLY A 170 -12.85 -5.81 -10.28
C GLY A 170 -14.25 -5.83 -9.66
N TYR A 171 -14.66 -4.75 -8.96
CA TYR A 171 -16.00 -4.60 -8.38
C TYR A 171 -16.85 -3.62 -9.20
N ASP A 172 -18.17 -3.78 -9.11
CA ASP A 172 -19.16 -2.86 -9.69
C ASP A 172 -18.81 -2.47 -11.16
N ASP A 173 -18.45 -1.21 -11.42
CA ASP A 173 -18.12 -0.72 -12.77
C ASP A 173 -16.61 -0.84 -13.10
N SER A 174 -15.76 -1.17 -12.13
CA SER A 174 -14.31 -1.38 -12.31
C SER A 174 -14.00 -2.76 -12.93
N LYS A 175 -14.40 -2.97 -14.19
CA LYS A 175 -14.26 -4.26 -14.90
C LYS A 175 -13.01 -4.35 -15.79
N GLN A 176 -12.06 -3.43 -15.61
CA GLN A 176 -10.84 -3.36 -16.42
C GLN A 176 -9.88 -4.53 -16.16
N CYS A 177 -10.00 -5.18 -15.01
CA CYS A 177 -9.35 -6.44 -14.68
C CYS A 177 -10.21 -7.22 -13.68
N SER A 178 -9.90 -8.51 -13.51
CA SER A 178 -10.54 -9.35 -12.49
C SER A 178 -10.17 -8.87 -11.09
N HIS A 179 -11.08 -9.04 -10.14
CA HIS A 179 -10.78 -8.71 -8.75
C HIS A 179 -9.71 -9.64 -8.14
N GLY A 180 -9.75 -10.93 -8.48
CA GLY A 180 -8.72 -11.87 -8.08
C GLY A 180 -7.42 -11.57 -8.81
N ILE A 181 -6.34 -11.45 -8.04
CA ILE A 181 -4.97 -11.54 -8.58
C ILE A 181 -4.74 -13.03 -8.86
N ALA A 182 -4.43 -13.39 -10.11
CA ALA A 182 -4.06 -14.75 -10.44
C ALA A 182 -2.89 -15.17 -9.55
N SER A 183 -3.03 -16.29 -8.83
CA SER A 183 -1.92 -16.86 -8.08
C SER A 183 -0.84 -17.25 -9.07
N SER A 184 0.26 -16.50 -9.06
CA SER A 184 1.54 -16.91 -9.67
C SER A 184 2.11 -18.14 -8.96
#